data_AF-A0A351VC00-F1
#
_entry.id   AF-A0A351VC00-F1
#
_cell.length_a   1.000
_cell.length_b   1.000
_cell.length_c   1.000
_cell.angle_alpha   90.00
_cell.angle_beta   90.00
_cell.angle_gamma   90.00
#
_symmetry.space_group_name_H-M   'P 1'
#
loop_
_entity.id
_entity.type
_entity.pdbx_description
1 polymer ?
#
loop_
_entity_poly.entity_id
_entity_poly.type
_entity_poly.pdbx_seq_one_letter_code
_entity_poly.pdbx_strand_id
1 'polypeptide(L)'
;GEEKKEMVFAIMDKDFVFRLGKIKYENFDKVTDKKQVKLLDNFYLPLYYGNSVNREYVLTENIYTEEEVKTVFSEKLIKYIASLEEKGVQIIKKNVTINKKSQKWQMDMDFQIVEKTGKNVALVPEIAEEETETGEGGAPDGE
;
A
#
# COMPACT_ATOMS: atom_id res chain seq x y z
N GLY A 1 -24.32 6.44 7.89
CA GLY A 1 -25.01 5.97 6.69
C GLY A 1 -25.75 4.70 7.01
N GLU A 2 -26.87 4.46 6.36
CA GLU A 2 -27.53 3.16 6.45
C GLU A 2 -26.66 2.07 5.79
N GLU A 3 -26.71 0.86 6.33
CA GLU A 3 -26.03 -0.30 5.76
C GLU A 3 -27.06 -1.32 5.29
N LYS A 4 -26.93 -1.78 4.04
CA LYS A 4 -27.79 -2.84 3.48
C LYS A 4 -26.97 -4.05 3.06
N LYS A 5 -27.32 -5.20 3.65
CA LYS A 5 -26.68 -6.49 3.39
C LYS A 5 -27.39 -7.25 2.27
N GLU A 6 -26.60 -7.88 1.42
CA GLU A 6 -27.03 -8.68 0.27
C GLU A 6 -26.26 -9.97 0.23
N MET A 7 -26.92 -11.05 -0.17
CA MET A 7 -26.26 -12.33 -0.36
C MET A 7 -25.79 -12.43 -1.81
N VAL A 8 -24.55 -12.85 -2.01
CA VAL A 8 -23.95 -12.98 -3.33
C VAL A 8 -23.56 -14.42 -3.57
N PHE A 9 -23.97 -14.96 -4.70
CA PHE A 9 -23.50 -16.24 -5.22
C PHE A 9 -22.88 -16.01 -6.58
N ALA A 10 -21.74 -16.63 -6.86
CA ALA A 10 -21.15 -16.59 -8.20
C ALA A 10 -20.88 -18.01 -8.68
N ILE A 11 -21.16 -18.25 -9.96
CA ILE A 11 -20.79 -19.49 -10.64
C ILE A 11 -19.88 -19.08 -11.79
N MET A 12 -18.64 -19.57 -11.76
CA MET A 12 -17.60 -19.27 -12.73
C MET A 12 -17.44 -17.75 -12.88
N ASP A 13 -17.88 -17.17 -14.00
CA ASP A 13 -17.76 -15.73 -14.29
C ASP A 13 -19.09 -14.96 -14.10
N LYS A 14 -20.13 -15.62 -13.60
CA LYS A 14 -21.47 -15.04 -13.44
C LYS A 14 -21.78 -14.78 -11.97
N ASP A 15 -22.05 -13.51 -11.66
CA ASP A 15 -22.48 -13.05 -10.35
C ASP A 15 -24.00 -12.97 -10.25
N PHE A 16 -24.55 -13.58 -9.21
CA PHE A 16 -25.95 -13.49 -8.80
C PHE A 16 -26.04 -12.81 -7.43
N VAL A 17 -26.64 -11.63 -7.41
CA VAL A 17 -26.86 -10.87 -6.17
C VAL A 17 -28.32 -10.99 -5.79
N PHE A 18 -28.59 -11.58 -4.61
CA PHE A 18 -29.93 -11.66 -4.07
C PHE A 18 -30.13 -10.55 -3.03
N ARG A 19 -31.07 -9.65 -3.33
CA ARG A 19 -31.39 -8.47 -2.53
C ARG A 19 -32.88 -8.45 -2.18
N LEU A 20 -33.21 -8.31 -0.90
CA LEU A 20 -34.58 -7.97 -0.48
C LEU A 20 -34.82 -6.46 -0.61
N GLY A 21 -35.61 -6.08 -1.62
CA GLY A 21 -36.05 -4.71 -1.88
C GLY A 21 -35.05 -3.85 -2.67
N LYS A 22 -35.43 -2.60 -3.00
CA LYS A 22 -34.57 -1.67 -3.74
C LYS A 22 -33.55 -1.00 -2.80
N ILE A 23 -32.39 -0.61 -3.32
CA ILE A 23 -31.48 0.34 -2.64
C ILE A 23 -31.99 1.75 -2.99
N LYS A 24 -32.15 2.60 -1.99
CA LYS A 24 -32.56 4.00 -2.14
C LYS A 24 -31.42 4.98 -1.79
N TYR A 25 -30.17 4.53 -1.90
CA TYR A 25 -28.99 5.34 -1.59
C TYR A 25 -28.59 6.15 -2.82
N GLU A 26 -28.39 7.46 -2.64
CA GLU A 26 -27.90 8.36 -3.70
C GLU A 26 -26.42 8.10 -3.99
N ASN A 27 -25.60 7.97 -2.94
CA ASN A 27 -24.21 7.57 -3.03
C ASN A 27 -23.94 6.41 -2.06
N PHE A 28 -23.31 5.34 -2.54
CA PHE A 28 -22.99 4.19 -1.71
C PHE A 28 -21.70 3.50 -2.15
N ASP A 29 -20.97 2.97 -1.17
CA ASP A 29 -19.85 2.07 -1.41
C ASP A 29 -20.30 0.63 -1.22
N LYS A 30 -19.91 -0.24 -2.16
CA LYS A 30 -20.23 -1.67 -2.11
C LYS A 30 -18.97 -2.46 -1.77
N VAL A 31 -18.98 -3.11 -0.61
CA VAL A 31 -17.94 -4.04 -0.20
C VAL A 31 -18.49 -5.46 -0.35
N THR A 32 -17.83 -6.29 -1.15
CA THR A 32 -18.25 -7.69 -1.37
C THR A 32 -17.18 -8.64 -0.84
N ASP A 33 -17.56 -9.47 0.12
CA ASP A 33 -16.76 -10.58 0.60
C ASP A 33 -17.28 -11.87 -0.05
N LYS A 34 -16.44 -12.55 -0.83
CA LYS A 34 -16.76 -13.83 -1.49
C LYS A 34 -15.80 -14.90 -1.03
N LYS A 35 -16.34 -16.07 -0.71
CA LYS A 35 -15.57 -17.28 -0.40
C LYS A 35 -15.80 -18.34 -1.47
N GLN A 36 -14.72 -18.91 -1.97
CA GLN A 36 -14.78 -20.02 -2.92
C GLN A 36 -15.14 -21.32 -2.20
N VAL A 37 -16.04 -22.11 -2.79
CA VAL A 37 -16.35 -23.44 -2.28
C VAL A 37 -15.21 -24.38 -2.60
N LYS A 38 -14.72 -25.06 -1.56
CA LYS A 38 -13.67 -26.05 -1.65
C LYS A 38 -14.24 -27.42 -1.27
N LEU A 39 -14.03 -28.41 -2.13
CA LEU A 39 -14.27 -29.81 -1.82
C LEU A 39 -12.91 -30.43 -1.49
N LEU A 40 -12.81 -31.19 -0.39
CA LEU A 40 -11.56 -31.81 0.04
C LEU A 40 -10.41 -30.79 0.20
N ASP A 41 -9.18 -31.25 0.36
CA ASP A 41 -8.05 -30.36 0.62
C ASP A 41 -7.44 -29.70 -0.63
N ASN A 42 -7.74 -30.19 -1.83
CA ASN A 42 -7.09 -29.72 -3.07
C ASN A 42 -8.05 -29.45 -4.24
N PHE A 43 -9.37 -29.53 -4.06
CA PHE A 43 -10.33 -29.35 -5.15
C PHE A 43 -11.18 -28.09 -4.96
N TYR A 44 -11.00 -27.12 -5.85
CA TYR A 44 -11.67 -25.82 -5.79
C TYR A 44 -12.79 -25.78 -6.83
N LEU A 45 -14.02 -25.56 -6.37
CA LEU A 45 -15.16 -25.44 -7.28
C LEU A 45 -15.17 -24.04 -7.92
N PRO A 46 -15.69 -23.91 -9.15
CA PRO A 46 -16.00 -22.60 -9.75
C PRO A 46 -17.31 -22.04 -9.14
N LEU A 47 -17.50 -22.19 -7.84
CA LEU A 47 -18.67 -21.75 -7.10
C LEU A 47 -18.20 -20.88 -5.93
N TYR A 48 -18.78 -19.69 -5.82
CA TYR A 48 -18.48 -18.73 -4.77
C TYR A 48 -19.78 -18.32 -4.08
N TYR A 49 -19.69 -18.06 -2.78
CA TYR A 49 -20.79 -17.53 -2.00
C TYR A 49 -20.25 -16.48 -1.03
N GLY A 50 -21.10 -15.55 -0.62
CA GLY A 50 -20.67 -14.50 0.27
C GLY A 50 -21.72 -13.44 0.53
N ASN A 51 -21.27 -12.35 1.14
CA ASN A 51 -22.13 -11.24 1.51
C ASN A 51 -21.56 -9.95 0.92
N SER A 52 -22.45 -9.10 0.45
CA SER A 52 -22.12 -7.73 0.08
C SER A 52 -22.79 -6.77 1.04
N VAL A 53 -22.06 -5.75 1.46
CA VAL A 53 -22.59 -4.65 2.26
C VAL A 53 -22.54 -3.40 1.41
N ASN A 54 -23.68 -2.73 1.26
CA ASN A 54 -23.79 -1.42 0.63
C ASN A 54 -23.89 -0.40 1.75
N ARG A 55 -22.92 0.50 1.83
CA ARG A 55 -22.84 1.55 2.84
C ARG A 55 -23.16 2.88 2.19
N GLU A 56 -24.23 3.53 2.65
CA GLU A 56 -24.57 4.86 2.20
C GLU A 56 -23.60 5.90 2.77
N TYR A 57 -23.19 6.84 1.93
CA TYR A 57 -22.51 8.04 2.37
C TYR A 57 -23.19 9.28 1.79
N VAL A 58 -23.13 10.37 2.55
CA VAL A 58 -23.65 11.66 2.11
C VAL A 58 -22.46 12.57 1.85
N LEU A 59 -22.44 13.19 0.68
CA LEU A 59 -21.45 14.22 0.36
C LEU A 59 -21.90 15.51 1.04
N THR A 60 -21.20 15.90 2.10
CA THR A 60 -21.44 17.19 2.76
C THR A 60 -20.44 18.21 2.24
N GLU A 61 -20.94 19.34 1.72
CA GLU A 61 -20.12 20.50 1.42
C GLU A 61 -19.80 21.23 2.73
N ASN A 62 -18.55 21.14 3.18
CA ASN A 62 -18.08 21.87 4.35
C ASN A 62 -17.38 23.16 3.91
N ILE A 63 -17.74 24.28 4.54
CA ILE A 63 -17.06 25.55 4.36
C ILE A 63 -15.87 25.57 5.33
N TYR A 64 -14.65 25.54 4.79
CA TYR A 64 -13.43 25.55 5.58
C TYR A 64 -12.80 26.94 5.63
N THR A 65 -12.31 27.30 6.82
CA THR A 65 -11.42 28.44 7.01
C THR A 65 -10.02 28.15 6.45
N GLU A 66 -9.21 29.18 6.21
CA GLU A 66 -7.84 29.00 5.70
C GLU A 66 -6.98 28.14 6.63
N GLU A 67 -7.13 28.29 7.95
CA GLU A 67 -6.37 27.55 8.96
C GLU A 67 -6.74 26.06 8.98
N GLU A 68 -8.03 25.75 8.92
CA GLU A 68 -8.53 24.37 8.82
C GLU A 68 -8.04 23.70 7.54
N VAL A 69 -8.11 24.42 6.41
CA VAL A 69 -7.59 23.92 5.14
C VAL A 69 -6.12 23.61 5.27
N LYS A 70 -5.29 24.56 5.75
CA LYS A 70 -3.85 24.35 5.95
C LYS A 70 -3.58 23.10 6.78
N THR A 71 -4.35 22.87 7.83
CA THR A 71 -4.21 21.71 8.71
C THR A 71 -4.51 20.41 7.97
N VAL A 72 -5.71 20.29 7.38
CA VAL A 72 -6.14 19.09 6.64
C VAL A 72 -5.17 18.76 5.50
N PHE A 73 -4.74 19.79 4.78
CA PHE A 73 -3.80 19.70 3.68
C PHE A 73 -2.41 19.27 4.12
N SER A 74 -1.92 19.81 5.24
CA SER A 74 -0.63 19.42 5.82
C SER A 74 -0.65 17.98 6.32
N GLU A 75 -1.72 17.55 6.98
CA GLU A 75 -1.86 16.15 7.42
C GLU A 75 -1.84 15.17 6.25
N LYS A 76 -2.57 15.49 5.17
CA LYS A 76 -2.57 14.67 3.94
C LYS A 76 -1.18 14.64 3.30
N LEU A 77 -0.49 15.77 3.27
CA LEU A 77 0.86 15.90 2.74
C LEU A 77 1.87 15.05 3.53
N ILE A 78 1.80 15.07 4.86
CA ILE A 78 2.68 14.25 5.72
C ILE A 78 2.44 12.77 5.47
N LYS A 79 1.18 12.33 5.42
CA LYS A 79 0.83 10.92 5.11
C LYS A 79 1.35 10.49 3.74
N TYR A 80 1.25 11.38 2.75
CA TYR A 80 1.77 11.10 1.41
C TYR A 80 3.30 10.96 1.40
N ILE A 81 4.03 11.86 2.08
CA ILE A 81 5.49 11.79 2.22
C ILE A 81 5.91 10.49 2.93
N ALA A 82 5.26 10.14 4.05
CA ALA A 82 5.56 8.89 4.76
C ALA A 82 5.40 7.66 3.85
N SER A 83 4.36 7.64 3.00
CA SER A 83 4.13 6.55 2.05
C SER A 83 5.21 6.44 0.95
N LEU A 84 5.92 7.53 0.65
CA LEU A 84 7.06 7.53 -0.26
C LEU A 84 8.32 7.04 0.45
N GLU A 85 8.54 7.46 1.70
CA GLU A 85 9.68 7.00 2.51
C GLU A 85 9.62 5.49 2.78
N GLU A 86 8.43 4.94 3.08
CA GLU A 86 8.22 3.49 3.23
C GLU A 86 8.62 2.71 1.98
N LYS A 87 8.49 3.31 0.79
CA LYS A 87 8.89 2.73 -0.50
C LYS A 87 10.38 2.89 -0.79
N GLY A 88 11.17 3.42 0.15
CA GLY A 88 12.61 3.63 -0.01
C GLY A 88 12.96 4.78 -0.93
N VAL A 89 12.03 5.70 -1.16
CA VAL A 89 12.20 6.87 -2.02
C VAL A 89 12.75 8.04 -1.20
N GLN A 90 13.79 8.72 -1.70
CA GLN A 90 14.32 9.94 -1.08
C GLN A 90 13.81 11.18 -1.81
N ILE A 91 13.30 12.17 -1.06
CA ILE A 91 12.82 13.44 -1.61
C ILE A 91 13.99 14.43 -1.64
N ILE A 92 14.34 14.92 -2.83
CA ILE A 92 15.46 15.85 -3.06
C ILE A 92 14.98 17.30 -3.09
N LYS A 93 13.77 17.53 -3.60
CA LYS A 93 13.16 18.86 -3.66
C LYS A 93 11.65 18.76 -3.48
N LYS A 94 11.10 19.71 -2.72
CA LYS A 94 9.67 19.83 -2.43
C LYS A 94 9.25 21.28 -2.62
N ASN A 95 8.29 21.53 -3.50
CA ASN A 95 7.57 22.80 -3.59
C ASN A 95 6.08 22.54 -3.37
N VAL A 96 5.46 23.29 -2.47
CA VAL A 96 4.02 23.15 -2.17
C VAL A 96 3.39 24.53 -2.13
N THR A 97 2.32 24.71 -2.91
CA THR A 97 1.56 25.96 -2.96
C THR A 97 0.10 25.68 -2.70
N ILE A 98 -0.51 26.44 -1.78
CA ILE A 98 -1.96 26.37 -1.53
C ILE A 98 -2.59 27.61 -2.16
N ASN A 99 -3.54 27.39 -3.07
CA ASN A 99 -4.24 28.43 -3.80
C ASN A 99 -5.75 28.30 -3.58
N LYS A 100 -6.46 29.43 -3.54
CA LYS A 100 -7.94 29.44 -3.58
C LYS A 100 -8.38 29.81 -5.00
N LYS A 101 -8.92 28.84 -5.74
CA LYS A 101 -9.44 29.04 -7.11
C LYS A 101 -10.94 28.76 -7.12
N SER A 102 -11.74 29.71 -7.61
CA SER A 102 -13.19 29.53 -7.82
C SER A 102 -13.93 28.94 -6.60
N GLN A 103 -13.72 29.53 -5.41
CA GLN A 103 -14.29 29.09 -4.13
C GLN A 103 -13.84 27.70 -3.63
N LYS A 104 -12.87 27.06 -4.29
CA LYS A 104 -12.27 25.81 -3.86
C LYS A 104 -10.82 26.05 -3.44
N TRP A 105 -10.42 25.39 -2.37
CA TRP A 105 -9.01 25.34 -1.96
C TRP A 105 -8.31 24.21 -2.70
N GLN A 106 -7.16 24.50 -3.29
CA GLN A 106 -6.34 23.55 -4.04
C GLN A 106 -4.91 23.60 -3.50
N MET A 107 -4.30 22.44 -3.31
CA MET A 107 -2.86 22.33 -3.07
C MET A 107 -2.20 21.77 -4.32
N ASP A 108 -1.23 22.52 -4.84
CA ASP A 108 -0.34 22.09 -5.91
C ASP A 108 1.00 21.68 -5.29
N MET A 109 1.50 20.50 -5.65
CA MET A 109 2.71 19.90 -5.07
C MET A 109 3.64 19.41 -6.18
N ASP A 110 4.89 19.84 -6.13
CA ASP A 110 5.95 19.37 -7.01
C ASP A 110 7.04 18.69 -6.18
N PHE A 111 7.26 17.41 -6.44
CA PHE A 111 8.29 16.60 -5.80
C PHE A 111 9.33 16.15 -6.82
N GLN A 112 10.59 16.27 -6.44
CA GLN A 112 11.69 15.61 -7.13
C GLN A 112 12.19 14.48 -6.23
N ILE A 113 12.08 13.24 -6.71
CA ILE A 113 12.37 12.04 -5.96
C ILE A 113 13.45 11.18 -6.63
N VAL A 114 14.21 10.43 -5.82
CA VAL A 114 15.11 9.39 -6.29
C VAL A 114 14.79 8.09 -5.58
N GLU A 115 14.55 7.05 -6.36
CA GLU A 115 14.38 5.68 -5.86
C GLU A 115 15.76 5.07 -5.59
N LYS A 116 15.92 4.41 -4.44
CA LYS A 116 17.13 3.63 -4.18
C LYS A 116 17.10 2.35 -5.03
N THR A 117 17.69 2.39 -6.23
CA THR A 117 17.89 1.17 -7.05
C THR A 117 19.13 0.43 -6.57
N GLY A 118 18.94 -0.59 -5.72
CA GLY A 118 19.99 -1.53 -5.34
C GLY A 118 19.56 -2.49 -4.21
N LYS A 119 19.63 -3.81 -4.46
CA LYS A 119 19.62 -4.79 -3.37
C LYS A 119 20.96 -4.65 -2.64
N ASN A 120 20.94 -4.30 -1.35
CA ASN A 120 22.12 -4.38 -0.51
C ASN A 120 22.47 -5.87 -0.38
N VAL A 121 23.41 -6.34 -1.20
CA VAL A 121 24.04 -7.65 -1.01
C VAL A 121 25.18 -7.41 -0.03
N ALA A 122 25.09 -8.04 1.13
CA ALA A 122 26.20 -8.06 2.07
C ALA A 122 27.41 -8.69 1.38
N LEU A 123 28.52 -7.95 1.31
CA LEU A 123 29.80 -8.51 0.92
C LEU A 123 30.19 -9.49 2.03
N VAL A 124 30.04 -10.79 1.77
CA VAL A 124 30.72 -11.82 2.57
C VAL A 124 32.18 -11.76 2.13
N PRO A 125 33.13 -11.38 2.99
CA PRO A 125 34.53 -11.41 2.63
C PRO A 125 34.93 -12.86 2.37
N GLU A 126 35.36 -13.14 1.14
CA GLU A 126 36.04 -14.39 0.80
C GLU A 126 37.42 -14.32 1.49
N ILE A 127 37.58 -15.06 2.58
CA ILE A 127 38.87 -15.20 3.25
C ILE A 127 39.70 -16.08 2.32
N ALA A 128 40.67 -15.48 1.64
CA ALA A 128 41.70 -16.22 0.91
C ALA A 128 42.57 -16.96 1.94
N GLU A 129 42.51 -18.29 1.95
CA GLU A 129 43.48 -19.11 2.67
C GLU A 129 44.82 -19.03 1.91
N GLU A 130 45.75 -18.20 2.40
CA GLU A 130 47.15 -18.28 2.01
C GLU A 130 47.76 -19.54 2.64
N GLU A 131 48.00 -20.56 1.80
CA GLU A 131 48.95 -21.62 2.12
C GLU A 131 50.34 -21.01 2.29
N THR A 132 50.90 -21.11 3.49
CA THR A 132 52.34 -20.85 3.72
C THR A 132 53.00 -22.13 4.20
N GLU A 133 53.62 -22.83 3.24
CA GLU A 133 54.72 -23.77 3.46
C GLU A 133 55.78 -23.12 4.36
N THR A 134 56.00 -23.67 5.55
CA THR A 134 57.14 -23.35 6.40
C THR A 134 58.17 -24.46 6.29
N GLY A 135 59.13 -24.29 5.38
CA GLY A 135 60.42 -24.95 5.44
C GLY A 135 61.33 -24.20 6.41
N GLU A 136 61.50 -24.72 7.62
CA GLU A 136 62.53 -24.23 8.56
C GLU A 136 63.92 -24.70 8.10
N GLY A 137 64.72 -23.72 7.65
CA GLY A 137 66.17 -23.85 7.51
C GLY A 137 66.86 -23.83 8.88
N GLY A 138 67.89 -24.65 9.01
CA GLY A 138 68.66 -24.84 10.23
C GLY A 138 69.38 -23.60 10.76
N ALA A 139 69.61 -23.61 12.06
CA ALA A 139 70.54 -22.75 12.77
C ALA A 139 71.84 -23.51 13.05
N PRO A 140 73.02 -22.92 12.81
CA PRO A 140 74.28 -23.40 13.39
C PRO A 140 74.57 -22.68 14.72
N ASP A 141 74.96 -23.45 15.74
CA ASP A 141 76.22 -23.30 16.51
C ASP A 141 76.08 -23.83 17.94
N GLY A 142 77.08 -24.64 18.36
CA GLY A 142 77.45 -24.81 19.77
C GLY A 142 77.81 -26.24 20.22
N GLU A 143 78.98 -26.74 19.81
CA GLU A 143 80.09 -27.28 20.66
C GLU A 143 81.19 -27.96 19.82
#